data_AF-A0A6I7XM08-F1
#
_entry.id   AF-A0A6I7XM08-F1
#
_cell.length_a   1.000
_cell.length_b   1.000
_cell.length_c   1.000
_cell.angle_alpha   90.00
_cell.angle_beta   90.00
_cell.angle_gamma   90.00
#
_symmetry.space_group_name_H-M   'P 1'
#
loop_
_entity.id
_entity.type
_entity.pdbx_description
1 polymer ?
#
loop_
_entity_poly.entity_id
_entity_poly.type
_entity_poly.pdbx_seq_one_letter_code
_entity_poly.pdbx_strand_id
1 'polypeptide(L)'
;MITATRLKAAAAAVTVLSNRPEVTDWALRYFGPWWNAVPVKAAGVFSAALVVADVDPDDYEAVTRLVGDGRATDTVEYARHQLLVARDGDDIIATSPCEGIAYRSTPSSGRMVLSSTDVQPLALAAARIAREAIRGQLLSDGWAVLHSSAVVRPADGATLLTFGDKGAGKTSTALLLASNGWQLLANDRVLVRPTGERDVEVVPWPSAAALGLGLLHSLGWEDKAREHLRSGGSFHPTQHESVTEALLAGDHTPLWENAKRERKVQVFPDQFPDLFDVPLATSGRAAGLLFPQIDADAAPDITDGTRTLGEADFMSGKTEDRYPDVFGQAQGVDGGGRESARAEVASRLAELPHRAVRLNHDIPASAAVLAKVADAIITGSAPGA
;
A
#
# COMPACT_ATOMS: atom_id res chain seq x y z
N MET A 1 -29.37 7.22 0.61
CA MET A 1 -28.77 8.53 0.97
C MET A 1 -27.38 8.53 0.38
N ILE A 2 -26.99 9.56 -0.39
CA ILE A 2 -25.62 9.63 -0.92
C ILE A 2 -24.67 10.15 0.16
N THR A 3 -23.54 9.47 0.33
CA THR A 3 -22.45 9.81 1.26
C THR A 3 -21.18 10.11 0.47
N ALA A 4 -20.23 10.81 1.10
CA ALA A 4 -18.98 11.17 0.44
C ALA A 4 -17.80 11.26 1.43
N THR A 5 -16.65 10.72 1.02
CA THR A 5 -15.37 10.82 1.73
C THR A 5 -14.32 11.47 0.83
N ARG A 6 -13.72 12.56 1.29
CA ARG A 6 -12.61 13.24 0.61
C ARG A 6 -11.30 12.68 1.11
N LEU A 7 -10.44 12.25 0.20
CA LEU A 7 -9.08 11.80 0.47
C LEU A 7 -8.08 12.85 0.00
N LYS A 8 -7.02 13.08 0.77
CA LYS A 8 -5.91 13.97 0.40
C LYS A 8 -4.56 13.38 0.78
N ALA A 9 -3.61 13.45 -0.15
CA ALA A 9 -2.22 13.08 0.05
C ALA A 9 -1.34 14.09 -0.70
N ALA A 10 -0.45 14.78 0.01
CA ALA A 10 0.27 15.95 -0.51
C ALA A 10 -0.69 16.93 -1.22
N ALA A 11 -0.41 17.30 -2.48
CA ALA A 11 -1.27 18.17 -3.29
C ALA A 11 -2.42 17.43 -4.00
N ALA A 12 -2.40 16.09 -4.02
CA ALA A 12 -3.38 15.27 -4.72
C ALA A 12 -4.63 15.03 -3.84
N ALA A 13 -5.78 14.91 -4.51
CA ALA A 13 -7.02 14.64 -3.83
C ALA A 13 -8.04 13.93 -4.72
N VAL A 14 -8.89 13.12 -4.09
CA VAL A 14 -10.01 12.44 -4.74
C VAL A 14 -11.20 12.40 -3.78
N THR A 15 -12.42 12.41 -4.31
CA THR A 15 -13.61 12.17 -3.49
C THR A 15 -14.26 10.86 -3.91
N VAL A 16 -14.55 10.01 -2.93
CA VAL A 16 -15.36 8.79 -3.10
C VAL A 16 -16.79 9.10 -2.71
N LEU A 17 -17.76 8.81 -3.58
CA LEU A 17 -19.19 8.94 -3.32
C LEU A 17 -19.87 7.59 -3.48
N SER A 18 -20.90 7.36 -2.69
CA SER A 18 -21.72 6.16 -2.80
C SER A 18 -23.13 6.36 -2.26
N ASN A 19 -24.08 5.62 -2.81
CA ASN A 19 -25.40 5.37 -2.26
C ASN A 19 -25.39 4.42 -1.05
N ARG A 20 -24.22 3.84 -0.73
CA ARG A 20 -23.96 3.00 0.43
C ARG A 20 -22.90 3.62 1.35
N PRO A 21 -23.24 3.99 2.61
CA PRO A 21 -22.25 4.51 3.56
C PRO A 21 -21.09 3.54 3.79
N GLU A 22 -21.32 2.24 3.68
CA GLU A 22 -20.29 1.22 3.86
C GLU A 22 -19.10 1.39 2.91
N VAL A 23 -19.31 1.92 1.70
CA VAL A 23 -18.24 2.21 0.73
C VAL A 23 -17.43 3.43 1.14
N THR A 24 -18.08 4.50 1.61
CA THR A 24 -17.38 5.72 2.03
C THR A 24 -16.71 5.60 3.39
N ASP A 25 -17.31 4.81 4.29
CA ASP A 25 -16.76 4.46 5.60
C ASP A 25 -15.55 3.54 5.43
N TRP A 26 -15.60 2.63 4.45
CA TRP A 26 -14.44 1.85 4.04
C TRP A 26 -13.28 2.75 3.62
N ALA A 27 -13.52 3.73 2.75
CA ALA A 27 -12.50 4.68 2.32
C ALA A 27 -11.95 5.48 3.52
N LEU A 28 -12.82 5.94 4.43
CA LEU A 28 -12.40 6.65 5.64
C LEU A 28 -11.47 5.79 6.50
N ARG A 29 -11.85 4.53 6.77
CA ARG A 29 -11.09 3.58 7.56
C ARG A 29 -9.75 3.21 6.90
N TYR A 30 -9.78 2.90 5.61
CA TYR A 30 -8.63 2.40 4.87
C TYR A 30 -7.56 3.47 4.64
N PHE A 31 -7.97 4.72 4.40
CA PHE A 31 -7.06 5.80 4.06
C PHE A 31 -6.76 6.72 5.24
N GLY A 32 -7.73 6.95 6.15
CA GLY A 32 -7.66 7.96 7.20
C GLY A 32 -6.37 7.99 8.01
N PRO A 33 -5.80 6.85 8.42
CA PRO A 33 -4.56 6.84 9.20
C PRO A 33 -3.33 7.37 8.45
N TRP A 34 -3.34 7.40 7.12
CA TRP A 34 -2.19 7.76 6.30
C TRP A 34 -2.43 8.93 5.34
N TRP A 35 -3.60 8.96 4.72
CA TRP A 35 -4.05 10.04 3.84
C TRP A 35 -5.25 10.69 4.52
N ASN A 36 -5.20 12.01 4.68
CA ASN A 36 -6.23 12.79 5.35
C ASN A 36 -7.61 12.53 4.71
N ALA A 37 -8.36 11.60 5.31
CA ALA A 37 -9.65 11.14 4.85
C ALA A 37 -10.72 11.73 5.75
N VAL A 38 -11.66 12.47 5.17
CA VAL A 38 -12.69 13.19 5.92
C VAL A 38 -14.05 13.04 5.24
N PRO A 39 -15.13 12.84 6.01
CA PRO A 39 -16.48 12.95 5.49
C PRO A 39 -16.75 14.35 4.95
N VAL A 40 -17.41 14.46 3.79
CA VAL A 40 -17.81 15.74 3.19
C VAL A 40 -19.26 15.69 2.73
N LYS A 41 -19.88 16.86 2.51
CA LYS A 41 -21.22 16.93 1.93
C LYS A 41 -21.16 16.54 0.45
N ALA A 42 -22.00 15.58 0.05
CA ALA A 42 -22.10 15.14 -1.34
C ALA A 42 -22.51 16.28 -2.30
N ALA A 43 -23.42 17.16 -1.85
CA ALA A 43 -23.80 18.38 -2.57
C ALA A 43 -22.66 19.41 -2.46
N GLY A 44 -21.75 19.41 -3.44
CA GLY A 44 -20.60 20.32 -3.47
C GLY A 44 -19.34 19.75 -4.13
N VAL A 45 -19.34 18.46 -4.51
CA VAL A 45 -18.18 17.81 -5.12
C VAL A 45 -18.19 18.04 -6.64
N PHE A 46 -17.54 19.11 -7.12
CA PHE A 46 -17.66 19.49 -8.55
C PHE A 46 -16.36 19.86 -9.29
N SER A 47 -15.17 19.75 -8.68
CA SER A 47 -13.95 20.30 -9.32
C SER A 47 -12.67 19.44 -9.21
N ALA A 48 -12.76 18.18 -8.80
CA ALA A 48 -11.59 17.31 -8.62
C ALA A 48 -11.88 15.88 -9.06
N ALA A 49 -10.84 15.05 -9.13
CA ALA A 49 -10.96 13.61 -9.39
C ALA A 49 -12.05 12.98 -8.51
N LEU A 50 -12.87 12.13 -9.12
CA LEU A 50 -14.14 11.66 -8.56
C LEU A 50 -14.28 10.16 -8.77
N VAL A 51 -14.59 9.43 -7.69
CA VAL A 51 -14.98 8.02 -7.75
C VAL A 51 -16.40 7.92 -7.24
N VAL A 52 -17.33 7.58 -8.13
CA VAL A 52 -18.71 7.24 -7.78
C VAL A 52 -18.79 5.72 -7.76
N ALA A 53 -19.23 5.12 -6.66
CA ALA A 53 -19.26 3.68 -6.49
C ALA A 53 -20.59 3.28 -5.85
N ASP A 54 -21.55 2.89 -6.68
CA ASP A 54 -22.92 2.62 -6.26
C ASP A 54 -23.27 1.13 -6.38
N VAL A 55 -24.08 0.65 -5.44
CA VAL A 55 -24.77 -0.63 -5.62
C VAL A 55 -25.93 -0.36 -6.55
N ASP A 56 -25.76 -0.75 -7.81
CA ASP A 56 -26.70 -0.56 -8.92
C ASP A 56 -26.61 -1.76 -9.87
N PRO A 57 -27.43 -2.80 -9.64
CA PRO A 57 -27.48 -3.98 -10.50
C PRO A 57 -27.84 -3.67 -11.96
N ASP A 58 -28.72 -2.68 -12.19
CA ASP A 58 -29.19 -2.34 -13.54
C ASP A 58 -28.07 -1.69 -14.36
N ASP A 59 -27.30 -0.78 -13.77
CA ASP A 59 -26.13 -0.19 -14.42
C ASP A 59 -25.01 -1.21 -14.62
N TYR A 60 -24.77 -2.10 -13.65
CA TYR A 60 -23.84 -3.22 -13.81
C TYR A 60 -24.20 -4.09 -15.04
N GLU A 61 -25.47 -4.47 -15.18
CA GLU A 61 -25.95 -5.24 -16.33
C GLU A 61 -25.87 -4.45 -17.63
N ALA A 62 -26.17 -3.16 -17.61
CA ALA A 62 -26.10 -2.28 -18.77
C ALA A 62 -24.66 -2.16 -19.30
N VAL A 63 -23.69 -1.87 -18.43
CA VAL A 63 -22.27 -1.77 -18.81
C VAL A 63 -21.73 -3.13 -19.24
N THR A 64 -22.10 -4.22 -18.56
CA THR A 64 -21.68 -5.57 -18.96
C THR A 64 -22.19 -5.94 -20.36
N ARG A 65 -23.45 -5.61 -20.69
CA ARG A 65 -23.98 -5.77 -22.06
C ARG A 65 -23.24 -4.90 -23.06
N LEU A 66 -22.91 -3.65 -22.68
CA LEU A 66 -22.19 -2.72 -23.54
C LEU A 66 -20.78 -3.22 -23.89
N VAL A 67 -20.06 -3.78 -22.92
CA VAL A 67 -18.74 -4.41 -23.15
C VAL A 67 -18.86 -5.65 -24.06
N GLY A 68 -20.01 -6.34 -24.04
CA GLY A 68 -20.30 -7.54 -24.82
C GLY A 68 -21.10 -7.33 -26.11
N ASP A 69 -21.29 -6.09 -26.58
CA ASP A 69 -22.20 -5.77 -27.70
C ASP A 69 -21.61 -6.03 -29.11
N GLY A 70 -20.43 -6.65 -29.18
CA GLY A 70 -19.70 -6.92 -30.42
C GLY A 70 -18.62 -5.90 -30.76
N ARG A 71 -18.43 -4.86 -29.94
CA ARG A 71 -17.27 -3.96 -30.03
C ARG A 71 -15.94 -4.68 -29.77
N ALA A 72 -14.83 -4.04 -30.16
CA ALA A 72 -13.50 -4.54 -29.84
C ALA A 72 -13.25 -4.48 -28.33
N THR A 73 -12.94 -5.64 -27.75
CA THR A 73 -12.79 -5.82 -26.31
C THR A 73 -11.48 -6.56 -26.02
N ASP A 74 -10.69 -5.99 -25.11
CA ASP A 74 -9.47 -6.60 -24.60
C ASP A 74 -9.75 -7.37 -23.31
N THR A 75 -8.95 -8.41 -23.07
CA THR A 75 -8.97 -9.17 -21.81
C THR A 75 -7.68 -8.88 -21.06
N VAL A 76 -7.80 -8.35 -19.84
CA VAL A 76 -6.68 -7.98 -18.98
C VAL A 76 -6.83 -8.65 -17.61
N GLU A 77 -5.74 -9.08 -17.00
CA GLU A 77 -5.75 -9.46 -15.58
C GLU A 77 -5.66 -8.18 -14.73
N TYR A 78 -6.69 -7.91 -13.94
CA TYR A 78 -6.75 -6.76 -13.05
C TYR A 78 -7.07 -7.24 -11.64
N ALA A 79 -6.18 -6.94 -10.68
CA ALA A 79 -6.31 -7.39 -9.30
C ALA A 79 -6.52 -8.91 -9.12
N ARG A 80 -5.93 -9.71 -10.02
CA ARG A 80 -6.05 -11.19 -10.07
C ARG A 80 -7.39 -11.71 -10.58
N HIS A 81 -8.21 -10.85 -11.15
CA HIS A 81 -9.45 -11.22 -11.81
C HIS A 81 -9.39 -10.83 -13.28
N GLN A 82 -10.11 -11.58 -14.11
CA GLN A 82 -10.29 -11.20 -15.50
C GLN A 82 -11.12 -9.91 -15.55
N LEU A 83 -10.66 -8.97 -16.37
CA LEU A 83 -11.32 -7.72 -16.69
C LEU A 83 -11.48 -7.64 -18.21
N LEU A 84 -12.72 -7.47 -18.66
CA LEU A 84 -13.04 -7.22 -20.06
C LEU A 84 -13.14 -5.71 -20.25
N VAL A 85 -12.38 -5.16 -21.20
CA VAL A 85 -12.20 -3.72 -21.36
C VAL A 85 -12.52 -3.32 -22.79
N ALA A 86 -13.31 -2.28 -22.98
CA ALA A 86 -13.61 -1.72 -24.28
C ALA A 86 -13.61 -0.19 -24.26
N ARG A 87 -13.57 0.42 -25.45
CA ARG A 87 -13.73 1.87 -25.63
C ARG A 87 -15.19 2.21 -25.91
N ASP A 88 -15.61 3.38 -25.43
CA ASP A 88 -16.94 3.93 -25.65
C ASP A 88 -16.81 5.44 -25.94
N GLY A 89 -16.43 5.77 -27.19
CA GLY A 89 -15.95 7.11 -27.51
C GLY A 89 -14.65 7.42 -26.76
N ASP A 90 -14.64 8.51 -25.99
CA ASP A 90 -13.50 8.91 -25.15
C ASP A 90 -13.45 8.15 -23.81
N ASP A 91 -14.52 7.46 -23.44
CA ASP A 91 -14.60 6.68 -22.20
C ASP A 91 -13.95 5.30 -22.34
N ILE A 92 -13.55 4.75 -21.21
CA ILE A 92 -13.16 3.35 -21.05
C ILE A 92 -14.25 2.67 -20.23
N ILE A 93 -14.84 1.61 -20.77
CA ILE A 93 -15.79 0.77 -20.06
C ILE A 93 -15.16 -0.59 -19.78
N ALA A 94 -15.46 -1.16 -18.63
CA ALA A 94 -14.98 -2.49 -18.30
C ALA A 94 -15.96 -3.24 -17.39
N THR A 95 -15.87 -4.56 -17.40
CA THR A 95 -16.59 -5.43 -16.46
C THR A 95 -15.66 -6.54 -15.96
N SER A 96 -15.70 -6.82 -14.66
CA SER A 96 -15.11 -8.01 -14.05
C SER A 96 -16.23 -8.92 -13.57
N PRO A 97 -16.60 -9.96 -14.36
CA PRO A 97 -17.71 -10.84 -14.02
C PRO A 97 -17.50 -11.60 -12.71
N CYS A 98 -16.25 -11.96 -12.39
CA CYS A 98 -15.94 -12.67 -11.15
C CYS A 98 -16.07 -11.79 -9.91
N GLU A 99 -15.76 -10.50 -10.01
CA GLU A 99 -15.95 -9.55 -8.91
C GLU A 99 -17.40 -9.00 -8.88
N GLY A 100 -18.16 -9.13 -9.98
CA GLY A 100 -19.50 -8.53 -10.10
C GLY A 100 -19.46 -7.01 -10.16
N ILE A 101 -18.45 -6.44 -10.84
CA ILE A 101 -18.21 -5.00 -10.89
C ILE A 101 -18.09 -4.53 -12.33
N ALA A 102 -18.80 -3.46 -12.65
CA ALA A 102 -18.67 -2.70 -13.88
C ALA A 102 -17.97 -1.36 -13.60
N TYR A 103 -17.23 -0.86 -14.59
CA TYR A 103 -16.43 0.35 -14.52
C TYR A 103 -16.70 1.21 -15.74
N ARG A 104 -16.74 2.53 -15.52
CA ARG A 104 -16.64 3.56 -16.55
C ARG A 104 -15.65 4.62 -16.12
N SER A 105 -14.61 4.83 -16.92
CA SER A 105 -13.62 5.88 -16.75
C SER A 105 -13.81 6.95 -17.81
N THR A 106 -13.79 8.21 -17.39
CA THR A 106 -13.62 9.37 -18.26
C THR A 106 -12.25 9.98 -17.92
N PRO A 107 -11.16 9.56 -18.62
CA PRO A 107 -9.79 9.92 -18.24
C PRO A 107 -9.53 11.43 -18.25
N SER A 108 -10.15 12.16 -19.18
CA SER A 108 -9.99 13.61 -19.34
C SER A 108 -10.44 14.41 -18.12
N SER A 109 -11.44 13.92 -17.37
CA SER A 109 -11.92 14.54 -16.14
C SER A 109 -11.44 13.83 -14.87
N GLY A 110 -10.74 12.69 -14.99
CA GLY A 110 -10.40 11.83 -13.86
C GLY A 110 -11.63 11.28 -13.12
N ARG A 111 -12.76 11.14 -13.83
CA ARG A 111 -14.01 10.63 -13.25
C ARG A 111 -14.09 9.12 -13.45
N MET A 112 -14.42 8.41 -12.37
CA MET A 112 -14.65 6.99 -12.35
C MET A 112 -16.05 6.71 -11.81
N VAL A 113 -16.80 5.86 -12.49
CA VAL A 113 -18.07 5.31 -12.04
C VAL A 113 -17.94 3.81 -11.95
N LEU A 114 -18.29 3.25 -10.79
CA LEU A 114 -18.30 1.83 -10.50
C LEU A 114 -19.72 1.45 -10.09
N SER A 115 -20.17 0.31 -10.63
CA SER A 115 -21.48 -0.25 -10.34
C SER A 115 -21.35 -1.72 -10.03
N SER A 116 -22.01 -2.18 -8.98
CA SER A 116 -21.94 -3.57 -8.53
C SER A 116 -23.26 -4.06 -7.94
N THR A 117 -23.40 -5.37 -7.83
CA THR A 117 -24.50 -6.05 -7.12
C THR A 117 -24.21 -6.26 -5.64
N ASP A 118 -22.95 -6.14 -5.19
CA ASP A 118 -22.50 -6.36 -3.82
C ASP A 118 -21.67 -5.18 -3.30
N VAL A 119 -21.92 -4.79 -2.06
CA VAL A 119 -21.29 -3.65 -1.39
C VAL A 119 -19.82 -3.91 -1.05
N GLN A 120 -19.44 -5.14 -0.67
CA GLN A 120 -18.07 -5.40 -0.20
C GLN A 120 -17.04 -5.40 -1.35
N PRO A 121 -17.25 -6.11 -2.46
CA PRO A 121 -16.38 -6.03 -3.64
C PRO A 121 -16.30 -4.59 -4.17
N LEU A 122 -17.43 -3.87 -4.20
CA LEU A 122 -17.50 -2.48 -4.61
C LEU A 122 -16.63 -1.57 -3.73
N ALA A 123 -16.69 -1.71 -2.39
CA ALA A 123 -15.86 -0.93 -1.47
C ALA A 123 -14.35 -1.15 -1.70
N LEU A 124 -13.95 -2.42 -1.94
CA LEU A 124 -12.57 -2.77 -2.26
C LEU A 124 -12.10 -2.17 -3.59
N ALA A 125 -12.94 -2.24 -4.63
CA ALA A 125 -12.65 -1.66 -5.93
C ALA A 125 -12.62 -0.12 -5.87
N ALA A 126 -13.57 0.50 -5.18
CA ALA A 126 -13.60 1.96 -4.99
C ALA A 126 -12.34 2.46 -4.27
N ALA A 127 -11.89 1.77 -3.22
CA ALA A 127 -10.63 2.10 -2.55
C ALA A 127 -9.42 1.94 -3.48
N ARG A 128 -9.36 0.86 -4.26
CA ARG A 128 -8.31 0.65 -5.27
C ARG A 128 -8.26 1.82 -6.26
N ILE A 129 -9.40 2.15 -6.87
CA ILE A 129 -9.52 3.23 -7.87
C ILE A 129 -9.24 4.61 -7.27
N ALA A 130 -9.65 4.87 -6.03
CA ALA A 130 -9.36 6.13 -5.36
C ALA A 130 -7.85 6.30 -5.11
N ARG A 131 -7.17 5.20 -4.75
CA ARG A 131 -5.71 5.19 -4.60
C ARG A 131 -5.00 5.46 -5.92
N GLU A 132 -5.44 4.80 -6.98
CA GLU A 132 -4.85 4.98 -8.31
C GLU A 132 -5.10 6.41 -8.86
N ALA A 133 -6.24 7.03 -8.53
CA ALA A 133 -6.51 8.42 -8.88
C ALA A 133 -5.59 9.42 -8.14
N ILE A 134 -5.28 9.16 -6.86
CA ILE A 134 -4.27 9.94 -6.12
C ILE A 134 -2.88 9.67 -6.70
N ARG A 135 -2.52 8.40 -6.95
CA ARG A 135 -1.24 8.03 -7.56
C ARG A 135 -1.04 8.79 -8.87
N GLY A 136 -1.98 8.72 -9.81
CA GLY A 136 -1.85 9.37 -11.11
C GLY A 136 -1.60 10.88 -11.05
N GLN A 137 -2.27 11.57 -10.12
CA GLN A 137 -2.02 12.99 -9.84
C GLN A 137 -0.60 13.22 -9.31
N LEU A 138 -0.15 12.41 -8.35
CA LEU A 138 1.21 12.52 -7.80
C LEU A 138 2.29 12.21 -8.83
N LEU A 139 2.13 11.15 -9.65
CA LEU A 139 3.08 10.82 -10.70
C LEU A 139 3.22 11.96 -11.73
N SER A 140 2.10 12.62 -12.04
CA SER A 140 2.09 13.80 -12.92
C SER A 140 2.82 15.00 -12.31
N ASP A 141 2.81 15.10 -10.97
CA ASP A 141 3.48 16.11 -10.15
C ASP A 141 4.93 15.72 -9.76
N GLY A 142 5.53 14.78 -10.49
CA GLY A 142 6.94 14.41 -10.33
C GLY A 142 7.23 13.45 -9.18
N TRP A 143 6.22 12.80 -8.62
CA TRP A 143 6.43 11.71 -7.65
C TRP A 143 6.82 10.41 -8.37
N ALA A 144 7.50 9.55 -7.61
CA ALA A 144 7.85 8.18 -7.99
C ALA A 144 7.37 7.19 -6.91
N VAL A 145 7.23 5.91 -7.28
CA VAL A 145 6.81 4.85 -6.34
C VAL A 145 7.95 3.86 -6.13
N LEU A 146 8.37 3.70 -4.88
CA LEU A 146 9.39 2.74 -4.46
C LEU A 146 8.76 1.49 -3.84
N HIS A 147 9.34 0.32 -4.10
CA HIS A 147 9.03 -0.93 -3.41
C HIS A 147 9.79 -1.04 -2.08
N SER A 148 9.40 -0.19 -1.13
CA SER A 148 10.06 -0.06 0.16
C SER A 148 9.07 -0.02 1.32
N SER A 149 9.44 -0.66 2.44
CA SER A 149 8.83 -0.37 3.74
C SER A 149 9.59 0.79 4.39
N ALA A 150 8.90 1.59 5.19
CA ALA A 150 9.46 2.80 5.73
C ALA A 150 8.98 3.08 7.15
N VAL A 151 9.88 3.62 7.95
CA VAL A 151 9.59 4.13 9.29
C VAL A 151 10.10 5.55 9.45
N VAL A 152 9.41 6.34 10.27
CA VAL A 152 9.74 7.74 10.55
C VAL A 152 10.06 7.89 12.02
N ARG A 153 11.12 8.62 12.33
CA ARG A 153 11.41 8.99 13.70
C ARG A 153 10.52 10.16 14.12
N PRO A 154 9.74 10.03 15.22
CA PRO A 154 8.80 11.07 15.64
C PRO A 154 9.44 12.44 15.92
N ALA A 155 10.68 12.45 16.42
CA ALA A 155 11.34 13.66 16.90
C ALA A 155 11.64 14.69 15.80
N ASP A 156 11.96 14.24 14.57
CA ASP A 156 12.49 15.12 13.52
C ASP A 156 12.07 14.74 12.09
N GLY A 157 11.25 13.70 11.93
CA GLY A 157 10.76 13.25 10.64
C GLY A 157 11.80 12.49 9.79
N ALA A 158 12.95 12.12 10.35
CA ALA A 158 13.95 11.32 9.67
C ALA A 158 13.36 9.95 9.31
N THR A 159 13.46 9.57 8.03
CA THR A 159 12.83 8.36 7.48
C THR A 159 13.87 7.36 7.05
N LEU A 160 13.73 6.13 7.52
CA LEU A 160 14.51 4.99 7.04
C LEU A 160 13.69 4.21 6.02
N LEU A 161 14.25 4.06 4.82
CA LEU A 161 13.68 3.30 3.73
C LEU A 161 14.33 1.92 3.67
N THR A 162 13.54 0.87 3.69
CA THR A 162 14.04 -0.51 3.71
C THR A 162 13.78 -1.19 2.37
N PHE A 163 14.81 -1.76 1.76
CA PHE A 163 14.77 -2.40 0.44
C PHE A 163 15.33 -3.82 0.50
N GLY A 164 15.06 -4.59 -0.54
CA GLY A 164 15.57 -5.95 -0.67
C GLY A 164 14.58 -6.81 -1.41
N ASP A 165 15.02 -8.01 -1.77
CA ASP A 165 14.21 -8.93 -2.56
C ASP A 165 13.04 -9.50 -1.77
N LYS A 166 12.23 -10.33 -2.43
CA LYS A 166 11.16 -11.07 -1.77
C LYS A 166 11.73 -11.94 -0.65
N GLY A 167 11.22 -11.78 0.57
CA GLY A 167 11.67 -12.54 1.74
C GLY A 167 12.88 -11.93 2.48
N ALA A 168 13.46 -10.84 1.98
CA ALA A 168 14.63 -10.19 2.59
C ALA A 168 14.36 -9.58 3.99
N GLY A 169 13.09 -9.48 4.41
CA GLY A 169 12.74 -8.97 5.75
C GLY A 169 12.27 -7.52 5.79
N LYS A 170 12.01 -6.86 4.65
CA LYS A 170 11.54 -5.45 4.58
C LYS A 170 10.45 -5.10 5.61
N THR A 171 9.35 -5.84 5.58
CA THR A 171 8.22 -5.60 6.49
C THR A 171 8.61 -5.90 7.95
N SER A 172 9.37 -6.96 8.20
CA SER A 172 9.85 -7.30 9.55
C SER A 172 10.72 -6.18 10.13
N THR A 173 11.68 -5.65 9.35
CA THR A 173 12.54 -4.54 9.76
C THR A 173 11.73 -3.30 10.13
N ALA A 174 10.75 -2.91 9.30
CA ALA A 174 9.91 -1.75 9.58
C ALA A 174 9.06 -1.94 10.84
N LEU A 175 8.46 -3.11 11.04
CA LEU A 175 7.67 -3.37 12.24
C LEU A 175 8.53 -3.47 13.51
N LEU A 176 9.73 -4.04 13.43
CA LEU A 176 10.65 -4.07 14.56
C LEU A 176 11.07 -2.66 15.00
N LEU A 177 11.40 -1.79 14.05
CA LEU A 177 11.70 -0.39 14.36
C LEU A 177 10.47 0.35 14.92
N ALA A 178 9.30 0.14 14.32
CA ALA A 178 8.07 0.80 14.76
C ALA A 178 7.63 0.35 16.18
N SER A 179 7.79 -0.93 16.51
CA SER A 179 7.60 -1.44 17.87
C SER A 179 8.65 -0.92 18.87
N ASN A 180 9.70 -0.25 18.41
CA ASN A 180 10.79 0.30 19.22
C ASN A 180 10.91 1.84 19.05
N GLY A 181 9.76 2.53 19.07
CA GLY A 181 9.71 3.99 19.18
C GLY A 181 9.72 4.77 17.87
N TRP A 182 9.78 4.08 16.73
CA TRP A 182 9.55 4.69 15.42
C TRP A 182 8.06 4.63 15.04
N GLN A 183 7.68 5.39 14.02
CA GLN A 183 6.34 5.33 13.42
C GLN A 183 6.38 4.59 12.09
N LEU A 184 5.41 3.70 11.85
CA LEU A 184 5.26 3.03 10.58
C LEU A 184 4.69 3.99 9.53
N LEU A 185 5.45 4.24 8.46
CA LEU A 185 4.99 5.02 7.30
C LEU A 185 4.41 4.09 6.25
N ALA A 186 5.07 2.97 5.97
CA ALA A 186 4.59 2.01 4.99
C ALA A 186 5.19 0.62 5.21
N ASN A 187 4.44 -0.41 4.80
CA ASN A 187 4.82 -1.81 4.93
C ASN A 187 5.33 -2.46 3.61
N ASP A 188 5.09 -1.83 2.46
CA ASP A 188 5.43 -2.41 1.14
C ASP A 188 5.82 -1.35 0.09
N ARG A 189 5.13 -0.21 0.03
CA ARG A 189 5.39 0.84 -0.97
C ARG A 189 5.42 2.21 -0.33
N VAL A 190 6.18 3.12 -0.92
CA VAL A 190 6.14 4.56 -0.59
C VAL A 190 6.08 5.39 -1.86
N LEU A 191 5.45 6.55 -1.73
CA LEU A 191 5.52 7.61 -2.73
C LEU A 191 6.65 8.56 -2.32
N VAL A 192 7.52 8.91 -3.26
CA VAL A 192 8.66 9.80 -3.01
C VAL A 192 8.76 10.90 -4.05
N ARG A 193 9.29 12.05 -3.64
CA ARG A 193 9.56 13.16 -4.55
C ARG A 193 10.81 13.93 -4.11
N PRO A 194 11.71 14.29 -5.05
CA PRO A 194 12.79 15.23 -4.77
C PRO A 194 12.24 16.58 -4.30
N THR A 195 12.76 17.12 -3.20
CA THR A 195 12.37 18.45 -2.70
C THR A 195 13.62 19.26 -2.32
N GLY A 196 13.60 20.57 -2.56
CA GLY A 196 14.79 21.41 -2.39
C GLY A 196 16.00 20.89 -3.18
N GLU A 197 17.21 21.13 -2.67
CA GLU A 197 18.45 20.73 -3.36
C GLU A 197 18.82 19.25 -3.13
N ARG A 198 18.59 18.70 -1.93
CA ARG A 198 19.07 17.35 -1.56
C ARG A 198 18.01 16.44 -0.95
N ASP A 199 16.88 16.97 -0.52
CA ASP A 199 15.91 16.20 0.24
C ASP A 199 15.04 15.32 -0.67
N VAL A 200 14.55 14.23 -0.10
CA VAL A 200 13.51 13.39 -0.70
C VAL A 200 12.36 13.30 0.29
N GLU A 201 11.22 13.87 -0.09
CA GLU A 201 9.96 13.74 0.66
C GLU A 201 9.42 12.33 0.47
N VAL A 202 8.89 11.75 1.54
CA VAL A 202 8.31 10.39 1.57
C VAL A 202 6.90 10.47 2.15
N VAL A 203 5.93 9.92 1.42
CA VAL A 203 4.53 9.82 1.88
C VAL A 203 4.04 8.36 1.77
N PRO A 204 3.10 7.94 2.63
CA PRO A 204 2.68 6.55 2.70
C PRO A 204 1.91 6.13 1.44
N TRP A 205 2.02 4.84 1.09
CA TRP A 205 1.09 4.17 0.20
C TRP A 205 0.12 3.32 1.02
N PRO A 206 -1.16 3.70 1.11
CA PRO A 206 -2.12 2.95 1.90
C PRO A 206 -2.36 1.57 1.32
N SER A 207 -2.02 0.56 2.11
CA SER A 207 -2.29 -0.83 1.80
C SER A 207 -2.55 -1.62 3.07
N ALA A 208 -3.36 -2.68 2.98
CA ALA A 208 -3.40 -3.66 4.06
C ALA A 208 -2.04 -4.35 4.17
N ALA A 209 -1.54 -4.52 5.37
CA ALA A 209 -0.28 -5.20 5.60
C ALA A 209 -0.50 -6.72 5.66
N ALA A 210 0.30 -7.45 4.88
CA ALA A 210 0.27 -8.90 4.87
C ALA A 210 1.35 -9.44 5.83
N LEU A 211 0.95 -9.88 7.02
CA LEU A 211 1.84 -10.39 8.07
C LEU A 211 1.80 -11.92 8.14
N GLY A 212 2.96 -12.57 8.11
CA GLY A 212 3.05 -14.01 8.34
C GLY A 212 2.67 -14.36 9.78
N LEU A 213 2.07 -15.53 10.00
CA LEU A 213 1.68 -15.97 11.34
C LEU A 213 2.88 -16.05 12.29
N GLY A 214 4.03 -16.53 11.78
CA GLY A 214 5.28 -16.58 12.53
C GLY A 214 5.78 -15.19 12.93
N LEU A 215 5.71 -14.18 12.05
CA LEU A 215 6.10 -12.81 12.38
C LEU A 215 5.20 -12.22 13.47
N LEU A 216 3.90 -12.46 13.37
CA LEU A 216 2.93 -11.98 14.34
C LEU A 216 3.19 -12.57 15.74
N HIS A 217 3.51 -13.87 15.79
CA HIS A 217 3.96 -14.55 17.01
C HIS A 217 5.29 -14.01 17.54
N SER A 218 6.29 -13.83 16.68
CA SER A 218 7.59 -13.29 17.07
C SER A 218 7.49 -11.88 17.67
N LEU A 219 6.55 -11.06 17.19
CA LEU A 219 6.28 -9.72 17.72
C LEU A 219 5.45 -9.72 19.02
N GLY A 220 4.95 -10.88 19.48
CA GLY A 220 4.08 -10.99 20.65
C GLY A 220 2.67 -10.42 20.42
N TRP A 221 2.19 -10.44 19.18
CA TRP A 221 0.92 -9.83 18.77
C TRP A 221 -0.22 -10.84 18.63
N GLU A 222 0.06 -12.13 18.78
CA GLU A 222 -0.88 -13.23 18.61
C GLU A 222 -2.06 -13.18 19.57
N ASP A 223 -1.82 -12.86 20.84
CA ASP A 223 -2.90 -12.81 21.83
C ASP A 223 -3.83 -11.63 21.57
N LYS A 224 -3.28 -10.48 21.18
CA LYS A 224 -4.06 -9.30 20.79
C LYS A 224 -4.90 -9.58 19.53
N ALA A 225 -4.29 -10.20 18.52
CA ALA A 225 -4.98 -10.59 17.29
C ALA A 225 -6.09 -11.62 17.56
N ARG A 226 -5.84 -12.60 18.44
CA ARG A 226 -6.82 -13.61 18.83
C ARG A 226 -7.98 -13.01 19.61
N GLU A 227 -7.70 -12.13 20.55
CA GLU A 227 -8.73 -11.46 21.36
C GLU A 227 -9.60 -10.52 20.51
N HIS A 228 -9.00 -9.81 19.55
CA HIS A 228 -9.73 -9.04 18.55
C HIS A 228 -10.75 -9.89 17.80
N LEU A 229 -10.36 -11.09 17.35
CA LEU A 229 -11.29 -12.02 16.67
C LEU A 229 -12.37 -12.57 17.62
N ARG A 230 -12.00 -12.93 18.87
CA ARG A 230 -12.95 -13.47 19.87
C ARG A 230 -14.00 -12.45 20.30
N SER A 231 -13.65 -11.18 20.33
CA SER A 231 -14.56 -10.08 20.63
C SER A 231 -15.46 -9.67 19.45
N GLY A 232 -15.38 -10.39 18.32
CA GLY A 232 -16.19 -10.14 17.12
C GLY A 232 -15.56 -9.14 16.15
N GLY A 233 -14.32 -8.73 16.39
CA GLY A 233 -13.54 -7.97 15.44
C GLY A 233 -13.16 -8.79 14.20
N SER A 234 -12.79 -8.10 13.13
CA SER A 234 -12.35 -8.71 11.88
C SER A 234 -11.08 -8.07 11.35
N PHE A 235 -10.26 -8.86 10.64
CA PHE A 235 -9.16 -8.38 9.82
C PHE A 235 -9.67 -8.01 8.42
N HIS A 236 -8.78 -7.56 7.54
CA HIS A 236 -9.16 -7.20 6.17
C HIS A 236 -9.80 -8.41 5.44
N PRO A 237 -10.94 -8.25 4.76
CA PRO A 237 -11.77 -9.32 4.19
C PRO A 237 -11.10 -10.07 3.04
N THR A 238 -9.97 -9.60 2.54
CA THR A 238 -9.13 -10.39 1.61
C THR A 238 -8.26 -11.42 2.33
N GLN A 239 -8.31 -11.50 3.66
CA GLN A 239 -7.73 -12.57 4.44
C GLN A 239 -8.45 -13.88 4.15
N HIS A 240 -7.70 -14.95 3.97
CA HIS A 240 -8.27 -16.28 3.80
C HIS A 240 -8.79 -16.81 5.15
N GLU A 241 -9.95 -17.46 5.15
CA GLU A 241 -10.62 -17.98 6.37
C GLU A 241 -9.70 -18.88 7.20
N SER A 242 -8.94 -19.78 6.59
CA SER A 242 -7.96 -20.63 7.29
C SER A 242 -6.93 -19.85 8.14
N VAL A 243 -6.62 -18.60 7.79
CA VAL A 243 -5.73 -17.75 8.60
C VAL A 243 -6.46 -17.28 9.86
N THR A 244 -7.73 -16.92 9.74
CA THR A 244 -8.59 -16.58 10.87
C THR A 244 -8.74 -17.78 11.82
N GLU A 245 -8.97 -18.97 11.28
CA GLU A 245 -9.06 -20.22 12.05
C GLU A 245 -7.76 -20.51 12.80
N ALA A 246 -6.60 -20.38 12.13
CA ALA A 246 -5.30 -20.58 12.75
C ALA A 246 -5.05 -19.59 13.91
N LEU A 247 -5.37 -18.30 13.74
CA LEU A 247 -5.26 -17.31 14.81
C LEU A 247 -6.13 -17.67 16.03
N LEU A 248 -7.38 -18.07 15.79
CA LEU A 248 -8.31 -18.50 16.85
C LEU A 248 -7.82 -19.74 17.59
N ALA A 249 -7.24 -20.70 16.86
CA ALA A 249 -6.65 -21.93 17.40
C ALA A 249 -5.30 -21.70 18.09
N GLY A 250 -4.65 -20.56 17.82
CA GLY A 250 -3.28 -20.30 18.26
C GLY A 250 -2.21 -21.08 17.51
N ASP A 251 -2.50 -21.45 16.27
CA ASP A 251 -1.52 -22.04 15.36
C ASP A 251 -0.74 -20.94 14.64
N HIS A 252 0.58 -20.99 14.76
CA HIS A 252 1.51 -20.03 14.17
C HIS A 252 2.28 -20.62 12.98
N THR A 253 1.94 -21.85 12.59
CA THR A 253 2.56 -22.54 11.46
C THR A 253 2.24 -21.78 10.17
N PRO A 254 3.25 -21.46 9.33
CA PRO A 254 3.00 -20.81 8.05
C PRO A 254 2.04 -21.62 7.18
N LEU A 255 0.95 -21.00 6.74
CA LEU A 255 -0.03 -21.61 5.87
C LEU A 255 0.32 -21.34 4.41
N TRP A 256 0.31 -22.35 3.56
CA TRP A 256 0.74 -22.22 2.16
C TRP A 256 -0.40 -22.50 1.18
N GLU A 257 -0.51 -21.65 0.18
CA GLU A 257 -1.34 -21.86 -1.00
C GLU A 257 -0.48 -22.41 -2.13
N ASN A 258 -0.86 -23.60 -2.62
CA ASN A 258 -0.17 -24.32 -3.70
C ASN A 258 1.34 -24.47 -3.48
N ALA A 259 1.79 -24.58 -2.21
CA ALA A 259 3.18 -24.65 -1.79
C ALA A 259 4.10 -23.48 -2.27
N LYS A 260 3.52 -22.38 -2.76
CA LYS A 260 4.27 -21.27 -3.39
C LYS A 260 4.05 -19.92 -2.71
N ARG A 261 2.90 -19.72 -2.07
CA ARG A 261 2.51 -18.44 -1.48
C ARG A 261 2.01 -18.65 -0.05
N GLU A 262 2.68 -18.03 0.90
CA GLU A 262 2.19 -17.98 2.27
C GLU A 262 0.88 -17.17 2.34
N ARG A 263 -0.12 -17.71 3.02
CA ARG A 263 -1.33 -17.01 3.42
C ARG A 263 -1.02 -16.22 4.69
N LYS A 264 -1.36 -14.95 4.67
CA LYS A 264 -0.94 -13.97 5.69
C LYS A 264 -2.13 -13.27 6.30
N VAL A 265 -1.98 -12.90 7.56
CA VAL A 265 -2.91 -11.99 8.25
C VAL A 265 -2.94 -10.68 7.48
N GLN A 266 -4.13 -10.17 7.15
CA GLN A 266 -4.29 -8.92 6.42
C GLN A 266 -4.75 -7.82 7.38
N VAL A 267 -3.81 -7.00 7.84
CA VAL A 267 -4.04 -5.97 8.86
C VAL A 267 -4.43 -4.66 8.19
N PHE A 268 -5.53 -4.06 8.61
CA PHE A 268 -5.88 -2.70 8.17
C PHE A 268 -4.92 -1.66 8.78
N PRO A 269 -4.76 -0.50 8.14
CA PRO A 269 -3.87 0.54 8.68
C PRO A 269 -4.25 0.99 10.10
N ASP A 270 -5.54 1.22 10.37
CA ASP A 270 -6.05 1.63 11.69
C ASP A 270 -5.78 0.60 12.81
N GLN A 271 -5.64 -0.68 12.45
CA GLN A 271 -5.39 -1.75 13.41
C GLN A 271 -3.96 -1.75 13.96
N PHE A 272 -3.00 -1.12 13.30
CA PHE A 272 -1.64 -1.01 13.83
C PHE A 272 -1.59 -0.26 15.17
N PRO A 273 -2.09 0.98 15.28
CA PRO A 273 -2.15 1.66 16.56
C PRO A 273 -3.14 0.98 17.51
N ASP A 274 -4.35 0.66 17.03
CA ASP A 274 -5.44 0.21 17.91
C ASP A 274 -5.21 -1.18 18.51
N LEU A 275 -4.62 -2.11 17.75
CA LEU A 275 -4.39 -3.48 18.21
C LEU A 275 -2.96 -3.72 18.63
N PHE A 276 -1.97 -3.08 18.00
CA PHE A 276 -0.56 -3.46 18.16
C PHE A 276 0.32 -2.39 18.79
N ASP A 277 -0.26 -1.25 19.19
CA ASP A 277 0.45 -0.08 19.73
C ASP A 277 1.54 0.44 18.77
N VAL A 278 1.37 0.22 17.47
CA VAL A 278 2.31 0.68 16.43
C VAL A 278 1.81 2.02 15.88
N PRO A 279 2.46 3.14 16.22
CA PRO A 279 2.02 4.44 15.74
C PRO A 279 2.33 4.59 14.25
N LEU A 280 1.49 5.37 13.56
CA LEU A 280 1.64 5.62 12.12
C LEU A 280 2.18 7.02 11.85
N ALA A 281 2.95 7.16 10.79
CA ALA A 281 3.38 8.45 10.24
C ALA A 281 2.64 8.74 8.93
N THR A 282 2.37 10.02 8.67
CA THR A 282 1.69 10.48 7.44
C THR A 282 2.66 11.07 6.41
N SER A 283 3.90 11.34 6.81
CA SER A 283 4.98 11.82 5.95
C SER A 283 6.34 11.72 6.66
N GLY A 284 7.42 11.88 5.91
CA GLY A 284 8.76 12.05 6.43
C GLY A 284 9.77 12.48 5.36
N ARG A 285 11.04 12.61 5.73
CA ARG A 285 12.15 12.90 4.82
C ARG A 285 13.17 11.78 4.85
N ALA A 286 13.58 11.28 3.69
CA ALA A 286 14.56 10.21 3.60
C ALA A 286 15.88 10.62 4.28
N ALA A 287 16.34 9.80 5.23
CA ALA A 287 17.56 10.03 6.00
C ALA A 287 18.58 8.88 5.88
N GLY A 288 18.13 7.69 5.46
CA GLY A 288 19.02 6.58 5.14
C GLY A 288 18.28 5.35 4.66
N LEU A 289 19.06 4.37 4.20
CA LEU A 289 18.55 3.15 3.58
C LEU A 289 18.99 1.91 4.36
N LEU A 290 18.10 0.93 4.45
CA LEU A 290 18.35 -0.37 5.07
C LEU A 290 18.19 -1.48 4.02
N PHE A 291 19.13 -2.43 4.02
CA PHE A 291 19.09 -3.62 3.16
C PHE A 291 19.14 -4.88 4.03
N PRO A 292 18.01 -5.31 4.62
CA PRO A 292 17.96 -6.49 5.46
C PRO A 292 18.15 -7.79 4.66
N GLN A 293 18.64 -8.79 5.35
CA GLN A 293 18.60 -10.20 4.97
C GLN A 293 18.15 -11.01 6.18
N ILE A 294 17.26 -11.98 5.97
CA ILE A 294 16.87 -12.95 7.00
C ILE A 294 17.77 -14.18 6.89
N ASP A 295 18.44 -14.51 7.99
CA ASP A 295 19.24 -15.72 8.15
C ASP A 295 18.93 -16.33 9.51
N ALA A 296 18.22 -17.46 9.51
CA ALA A 296 17.72 -18.08 10.74
C ALA A 296 18.85 -18.66 11.61
N ASP A 297 19.99 -19.00 11.00
CA ASP A 297 21.08 -19.75 11.64
C ASP A 297 22.21 -18.84 12.15
N ALA A 298 22.15 -17.55 11.83
CA ALA A 298 23.16 -16.56 12.20
C ALA A 298 22.63 -15.54 13.21
N ALA A 299 23.55 -14.98 14.01
CA ALA A 299 23.23 -13.88 14.90
C ALA A 299 22.91 -12.60 14.10
N PRO A 300 22.00 -11.74 14.57
CA PRO A 300 21.75 -10.44 13.95
C PRO A 300 23.00 -9.58 14.03
N ASP A 301 23.34 -8.90 12.93
CA ASP A 301 24.52 -8.04 12.86
C ASP A 301 24.44 -7.04 11.70
N ILE A 302 25.31 -6.03 11.72
CA ILE A 302 25.57 -5.15 10.58
C ILE A 302 26.50 -5.90 9.63
N THR A 303 26.13 -6.00 8.36
CA THR A 303 26.94 -6.70 7.37
C THR A 303 27.59 -5.74 6.39
N ASP A 304 28.72 -6.16 5.83
CA ASP A 304 29.34 -5.48 4.69
C ASP A 304 28.46 -5.72 3.45
N GLY A 305 27.66 -4.72 3.10
CA GLY A 305 26.80 -4.74 1.92
C GLY A 305 27.02 -3.50 1.08
N THR A 306 27.19 -3.70 -0.22
CA THR A 306 27.36 -2.63 -1.23
C THR A 306 26.10 -2.43 -2.07
N ARG A 307 24.97 -3.07 -1.70
CA ARG A 307 23.70 -2.90 -2.42
C ARG A 307 23.31 -1.44 -2.35
N THR A 308 22.96 -0.90 -3.51
CA THR A 308 22.40 0.44 -3.68
C THR A 308 21.00 0.33 -4.29
N LEU A 309 20.29 1.44 -4.36
CA LEU A 309 19.00 1.51 -5.04
C LEU A 309 19.19 1.25 -6.54
N GLY A 310 18.37 0.38 -7.13
CA GLY A 310 18.33 0.14 -8.57
C GLY A 310 16.94 0.35 -9.17
N GLU A 311 16.83 0.27 -10.50
CA GLU A 311 15.54 0.41 -11.20
C GLU A 311 14.49 -0.62 -10.73
N ALA A 312 14.94 -1.82 -10.33
CA ALA A 312 14.06 -2.85 -9.79
C ALA A 312 13.41 -2.49 -8.44
N ASP A 313 13.93 -1.48 -7.72
CA ASP A 313 13.33 -0.97 -6.49
C ASP A 313 12.21 0.04 -6.76
N PHE A 314 11.98 0.43 -8.02
CA PHE A 314 10.82 1.23 -8.43
C PHE A 314 9.68 0.33 -8.94
N MET A 315 8.44 0.77 -8.73
CA MET A 315 7.24 0.07 -9.21
C MET A 315 6.98 0.31 -10.72
N SER A 316 8.00 0.16 -11.56
CA SER A 316 7.94 0.42 -13.01
C SER A 316 7.79 -0.85 -13.87
N GLY A 317 7.09 -0.76 -14.99
CA GLY A 317 6.92 -1.90 -15.91
C GLY A 317 6.27 -3.12 -15.26
N LYS A 318 6.88 -4.31 -15.42
CA LYS A 318 6.30 -5.60 -14.96
C LYS A 318 6.20 -5.75 -13.44
N THR A 319 6.85 -4.91 -12.65
CA THR A 319 6.70 -4.97 -11.18
C THR A 319 5.33 -4.47 -10.71
N GLU A 320 4.60 -3.72 -11.55
CA GLU A 320 3.23 -3.28 -11.30
C GLU A 320 2.15 -4.15 -12.00
N ASP A 321 2.44 -5.43 -12.29
CA ASP A 321 1.51 -6.33 -13.00
C ASP A 321 0.14 -6.51 -12.31
N ARG A 322 0.02 -6.22 -11.00
CA ARG A 322 -1.25 -6.41 -10.27
C ARG A 322 -2.30 -5.35 -10.61
N TYR A 323 -1.89 -4.13 -10.94
CA TYR A 323 -2.78 -2.98 -11.15
C TYR A 323 -2.31 -2.15 -12.35
N PRO A 324 -2.36 -2.71 -13.57
CA PRO A 324 -2.07 -1.93 -14.78
C PRO A 324 -2.99 -0.71 -14.88
N ASP A 325 -2.53 0.37 -15.50
CA ASP A 325 -3.32 1.60 -15.71
C ASP A 325 -4.35 1.42 -16.84
N VAL A 326 -5.30 0.49 -16.64
CA VAL A 326 -6.38 0.19 -17.59
C VAL A 326 -7.28 1.39 -17.80
N PHE A 327 -7.46 2.22 -16.77
CA PHE A 327 -8.44 3.31 -16.76
C PHE A 327 -7.83 4.68 -17.13
N GLY A 328 -6.54 4.73 -17.47
CA GLY A 328 -5.86 5.94 -17.92
C GLY A 328 -5.68 7.01 -16.83
N GLN A 329 -5.63 6.60 -15.56
CA GLN A 329 -5.51 7.51 -14.42
C GLN A 329 -4.11 8.10 -14.28
N ALA A 330 -3.08 7.38 -14.73
CA ALA A 330 -1.71 7.90 -14.73
C ALA A 330 -1.40 8.75 -15.98
N GLN A 331 -2.35 8.89 -16.91
CA GLN A 331 -2.23 9.70 -18.12
C GLN A 331 -0.95 9.41 -18.94
N GLY A 332 -0.58 8.13 -19.01
CA GLY A 332 0.60 7.67 -19.74
C GLY A 332 1.93 7.80 -18.99
N VAL A 333 1.92 8.26 -17.73
CA VAL A 333 3.09 8.14 -16.85
C VAL A 333 3.23 6.69 -16.38
N ASP A 334 4.45 6.16 -16.43
CA ASP A 334 4.75 4.83 -15.91
C ASP A 334 4.43 4.71 -14.42
N GLY A 335 4.03 3.52 -13.98
CA GLY A 335 3.63 3.22 -12.60
C GLY A 335 4.65 3.62 -11.52
N GLY A 336 5.94 3.55 -11.86
CA GLY A 336 7.03 3.94 -10.99
C GLY A 336 7.33 5.44 -10.98
N GLY A 337 6.67 6.24 -11.83
CA GLY A 337 6.94 7.66 -12.06
C GLY A 337 7.65 7.92 -13.38
N ARG A 338 7.90 9.20 -13.71
CA ARG A 338 8.68 9.55 -14.91
C ARG A 338 10.14 9.13 -14.72
N GLU A 339 10.81 8.73 -15.81
CA GLU A 339 12.23 8.36 -15.79
C GLU A 339 13.10 9.43 -15.14
N SER A 340 12.87 10.71 -15.45
CA SER A 340 13.59 11.84 -14.83
C SER A 340 13.40 11.93 -13.32
N ALA A 341 12.18 11.70 -12.83
CA ALA A 341 11.88 11.71 -11.40
C ALA A 341 12.54 10.53 -10.69
N ARG A 342 12.50 9.32 -11.29
CA ARG A 342 13.17 8.13 -10.75
C ARG A 342 14.68 8.31 -10.69
N ALA A 343 15.29 8.82 -11.77
CA ALA A 343 16.73 9.08 -11.83
C ALA A 343 17.17 10.09 -10.76
N GLU A 344 16.40 11.16 -10.55
CA GLU A 344 16.72 12.16 -9.53
C GLU A 344 16.56 11.61 -8.11
N VAL A 345 15.48 10.86 -7.83
CA VAL A 345 15.30 10.15 -6.56
C VAL A 345 16.46 9.19 -6.30
N ALA A 346 16.84 8.38 -7.30
CA ALA A 346 17.92 7.43 -7.16
C ALA A 346 19.26 8.12 -6.86
N SER A 347 19.56 9.22 -7.56
CA SER A 347 20.77 10.01 -7.31
C SER A 347 20.83 10.54 -5.88
N ARG A 348 19.74 11.14 -5.39
CA ARG A 348 19.70 11.72 -4.02
C ARG A 348 19.75 10.65 -2.94
N LEU A 349 19.03 9.54 -3.11
CA LEU A 349 19.05 8.45 -2.14
C LEU A 349 20.40 7.72 -2.10
N ALA A 350 21.15 7.69 -3.20
CA ALA A 350 22.50 7.11 -3.23
C ALA A 350 23.52 7.89 -2.38
N GLU A 351 23.29 9.18 -2.14
CA GLU A 351 24.14 10.01 -1.27
C GLU A 351 23.84 9.80 0.22
N LEU A 352 22.70 9.20 0.58
CA LEU A 352 22.33 8.95 1.96
C LEU A 352 23.11 7.76 2.55
N PRO A 353 23.34 7.75 3.88
CA PRO A 353 23.91 6.59 4.55
C PRO A 353 23.04 5.35 4.33
N HIS A 354 23.67 4.25 3.97
CA HIS A 354 23.00 2.98 3.78
C HIS A 354 23.72 1.84 4.48
N ARG A 355 22.95 0.88 5.00
CA ARG A 355 23.48 -0.26 5.76
C ARG A 355 22.78 -1.56 5.37
N ALA A 356 23.58 -2.60 5.17
CA ALA A 356 23.07 -3.96 5.15
C ALA A 356 23.02 -4.51 6.57
N VAL A 357 21.96 -5.25 6.87
CA VAL A 357 21.75 -5.85 8.19
C VAL A 357 21.31 -7.29 8.02
N ARG A 358 21.84 -8.17 8.86
CA ARG A 358 21.35 -9.53 9.01
C ARG A 358 20.42 -9.58 10.21
N LEU A 359 19.25 -10.18 10.04
CA LEU A 359 18.26 -10.39 11.09
C LEU A 359 17.90 -11.88 11.16
N ASN A 360 17.37 -12.30 12.29
CA ASN A 360 16.91 -13.67 12.49
C ASN A 360 15.59 -13.69 13.28
N HIS A 361 15.25 -14.83 13.88
CA HIS A 361 14.01 -14.98 14.65
C HIS A 361 14.14 -14.56 16.14
N ASP A 362 15.33 -14.20 16.60
CA ASP A 362 15.54 -13.54 17.89
C ASP A 362 15.18 -12.05 17.75
N ILE A 363 13.93 -11.75 18.10
CA ILE A 363 13.36 -10.41 17.96
C ILE A 363 14.06 -9.37 18.84
N PRO A 364 14.31 -9.61 20.14
CA PRO A 364 15.11 -8.70 20.95
C PRO A 364 16.49 -8.39 20.36
N ALA A 365 17.23 -9.41 19.90
CA ALA A 365 18.55 -9.21 19.31
C ALA A 365 18.48 -8.43 17.98
N SER A 366 17.54 -8.80 17.12
CA SER A 366 17.31 -8.12 15.83
C SER A 366 16.90 -6.66 16.02
N ALA A 367 16.03 -6.37 16.99
CA ALA A 367 15.62 -5.01 17.33
C ALA A 367 16.79 -4.18 17.87
N ALA A 368 17.65 -4.76 18.72
CA ALA A 368 18.82 -4.06 19.25
C ALA A 368 19.82 -3.66 18.16
N VAL A 369 20.08 -4.54 17.18
CA VAL A 369 20.93 -4.22 16.02
C VAL A 369 20.29 -3.12 15.18
N LEU A 370 18.99 -3.20 14.90
CA LEU A 370 18.28 -2.18 14.13
C LEU A 370 18.30 -0.81 14.81
N ALA A 371 18.14 -0.75 16.14
CA ALA A 371 18.25 0.48 16.91
C ALA A 371 19.66 1.10 16.79
N LYS A 372 20.72 0.30 16.98
CA LYS A 372 22.12 0.74 16.81
C LYS A 372 22.37 1.30 15.40
N VAL A 373 21.86 0.62 14.38
CA VAL A 373 22.01 1.04 12.97
C VAL A 373 21.25 2.34 12.69
N ALA A 374 20.01 2.45 13.16
CA ALA A 374 19.17 3.62 12.97
C ALA A 374 19.82 4.87 13.58
N ASP A 375 20.34 4.76 14.82
CA ASP A 375 21.05 5.84 15.49
C ASP A 375 22.34 6.25 14.77
N ALA A 376 23.11 5.27 14.27
CA ALA A 376 24.34 5.54 13.51
C ALA A 376 24.06 6.28 12.19
N ILE A 377 23.02 5.85 11.44
CA ILE A 377 22.60 6.49 10.19
C ILE A 377 22.24 7.95 10.42
N ILE A 378 21.45 8.22 11.45
CA ILE A 378 20.99 9.57 11.73
C ILE A 378 22.14 10.46 12.19
N THR A 379 22.92 9.98 13.17
CA THR A 379 23.93 10.83 13.82
C THR A 379 25.15 11.06 12.94
N GLY A 380 25.25 10.39 11.79
CA GLY A 380 26.42 10.40 10.93
C GLY A 380 27.65 9.76 11.58
N SER A 381 27.47 9.04 12.70
CA SER A 381 28.55 8.40 13.43
C SER A 381 28.85 7.03 12.81
N ALA A 382 30.14 6.70 12.61
CA ALA A 382 30.52 5.33 12.33
C ALA A 382 30.09 4.46 13.53
N PRO A 383 29.36 3.35 13.32
CA PRO A 383 28.96 2.49 14.43
C PRO A 383 30.22 1.98 15.13
N GLY A 384 30.34 2.25 16.43
CA GLY A 384 31.44 1.73 17.25
C GLY A 384 31.54 0.22 17.07
N ALA A 385 32.73 -0.21 16.62
CA ALA A 385 33.09 -1.60 16.37
C ALA A 385 32.94 -2.46 17.63
#